data_AF-A0A3D8I2R3-F1
#
_entry.id   AF-A0A3D8I2R3-F1
#
_cell.length_a   1.000
_cell.length_b   1.000
_cell.length_c   1.000
_cell.angle_alpha   90.00
_cell.angle_beta   90.00
_cell.angle_gamma   90.00
#
_symmetry.space_group_name_H-M   'P 1'
#
loop_
_entity.id
_entity.type
_entity.pdbx_description
1 polymer ?
#
loop_
_entity_poly.entity_id
_entity_poly.type
_entity_poly.pdbx_seq_one_letter_code
_entity_poly.pdbx_strand_id
1 'polypeptide(L)'
;MWFMPMRYGYVRAICLAPYPLLLTPLFITYANAQTNNWSNNCESTTRTSNYCKLTSVPTSITSASHYVNNPGSQPTTLIVESNVQITVNYAGTGTNPTIIGNLDTQSAFNLTVNTGARLQNNSAGAFALYTVQNSNTTLVNNGSISRTGILGSLTATNNTGATIQRIAASYGTHSVTNAGTITDIAVQQSSTFTMLDNSGTLTNLTMPNQSTLQNATNTGTITFFSITHASAVVNSFTNDTGGTLTTLYTNNNAQIQNFTNKGTLTTISNGIGTQNGAGNTTYRLNGQGRITTFTNEGTLSGAFNNGTRGVIETFTNSGSMSNAGTTGVNSNNNFNQITTFTNTSTGTIAFLRNGGSSNSAAMITTLNNEGTWNNLTNANISQALTTIGTLNNSGSFTTLLNQGAKSRITTLNNQTSGTITTLNNGTGAVITTL
;
A
#
# COMPACT_ATOMS: atom_id res chain seq x y z
N MET A 1 44.06 -70.08 -19.04
CA MET A 1 43.43 -69.31 -20.14
C MET A 1 43.68 -67.83 -19.91
N TRP A 2 44.51 -67.23 -20.76
CA TRP A 2 44.51 -65.83 -21.26
C TRP A 2 44.44 -64.70 -20.21
N PHE A 3 45.53 -64.02 -19.81
CA PHE A 3 46.40 -63.05 -20.51
C PHE A 3 45.70 -61.87 -21.22
N MET A 4 46.03 -60.67 -20.72
CA MET A 4 45.86 -59.26 -21.17
C MET A 4 46.03 -59.01 -22.69
N PRO A 5 45.59 -57.86 -23.30
CA PRO A 5 46.15 -56.54 -22.93
C PRO A 5 45.35 -55.24 -23.17
N MET A 6 45.87 -54.19 -22.51
CA MET A 6 45.71 -52.77 -22.79
C MET A 6 45.98 -52.40 -24.24
N ARG A 7 45.30 -51.37 -24.76
CA ARG A 7 45.70 -50.64 -25.96
C ARG A 7 46.07 -49.20 -25.63
N TYR A 8 47.32 -48.89 -25.92
CA TYR A 8 47.89 -47.55 -26.10
C TYR A 8 47.20 -46.82 -27.27
N GLY A 9 46.85 -45.55 -27.06
CA GLY A 9 46.44 -44.61 -28.09
C GLY A 9 47.38 -43.39 -28.07
N TYR A 10 48.00 -43.14 -29.22
CA TYR A 10 49.09 -42.20 -29.46
C TYR A 10 48.83 -40.74 -29.05
N VAL A 11 49.80 -40.14 -28.35
CA VAL A 11 50.00 -38.68 -28.33
C VAL A 11 50.79 -38.30 -29.59
N ARG A 12 50.16 -37.56 -30.51
CA ARG A 12 50.89 -36.82 -31.55
C ARG A 12 51.08 -35.38 -31.09
N ALA A 13 52.33 -35.03 -30.82
CA ALA A 13 52.79 -33.66 -30.75
C ALA A 13 52.64 -33.01 -32.14
N ILE A 14 51.92 -31.89 -32.21
CA ILE A 14 51.98 -30.96 -33.32
C ILE A 14 52.65 -29.69 -32.78
N CYS A 15 53.92 -29.51 -33.15
CA CYS A 15 54.58 -28.21 -33.13
C CYS A 15 53.98 -27.34 -34.23
N LEU A 16 53.39 -26.21 -33.86
CA LEU A 16 53.18 -25.06 -34.75
C LEU A 16 53.59 -23.77 -34.02
N ALA A 17 54.16 -22.87 -34.80
CA ALA A 17 55.12 -21.81 -34.49
C ALA A 17 54.68 -20.71 -33.48
N PRO A 18 55.64 -19.97 -32.89
CA PRO A 18 55.35 -18.85 -32.01
C PRO A 18 54.91 -17.62 -32.83
N TYR A 19 53.65 -17.23 -32.70
CA TYR A 19 53.20 -15.89 -33.10
C TYR A 19 53.42 -14.92 -31.93
N PRO A 20 54.00 -13.73 -32.18
CA PRO A 20 54.17 -12.73 -31.13
C PRO A 20 52.79 -12.23 -30.69
N LEU A 21 52.50 -12.37 -29.40
CA LEU A 21 51.39 -11.71 -28.72
C LEU A 21 51.59 -10.20 -28.79
N LEU A 22 51.06 -9.57 -29.85
CA LEU A 22 50.71 -8.15 -29.80
C LEU A 22 49.58 -8.01 -28.77
N LEU A 23 49.93 -7.59 -27.55
CA LEU A 23 49.01 -6.88 -26.67
C LEU A 23 48.60 -5.59 -27.38
N THR A 24 47.55 -5.69 -28.19
CA THR A 24 46.76 -4.52 -28.53
C THR A 24 46.05 -4.11 -27.24
N PRO A 25 46.13 -2.83 -26.81
CA PRO A 25 45.34 -2.37 -25.69
C PRO A 25 43.88 -2.65 -26.04
N LEU A 26 43.21 -3.44 -25.20
CA LEU A 26 41.77 -3.55 -25.22
C LEU A 26 41.27 -2.14 -24.89
N PHE A 27 41.06 -1.33 -25.93
CA PHE A 27 40.23 -0.15 -25.79
C PHE A 27 38.88 -0.69 -25.37
N ILE A 28 38.62 -0.63 -24.06
CA ILE A 28 37.26 -0.67 -23.53
C ILE A 28 36.60 0.54 -24.19
N THR A 29 35.97 0.32 -25.34
CA THR A 29 35.02 1.26 -25.90
C THR A 29 33.94 1.38 -24.83
N TYR A 30 33.96 2.47 -24.07
CA TYR A 30 32.90 2.79 -23.13
C TYR A 30 31.58 2.62 -23.87
N ALA A 31 30.82 1.58 -23.50
CA ALA A 31 29.51 1.38 -24.05
C ALA A 31 28.73 2.67 -23.78
N ASN A 32 28.27 3.33 -24.84
CA ASN A 32 27.46 4.53 -24.68
C ASN A 32 26.27 4.15 -23.79
N ALA A 33 26.07 4.86 -22.67
CA ALA A 33 25.03 4.57 -21.68
C ALA A 33 23.61 4.71 -22.25
N GLN A 34 23.48 5.10 -23.52
CA GLN A 34 22.23 5.33 -24.22
C GLN A 34 22.26 4.65 -25.60
N THR A 35 21.24 3.85 -25.90
CA THR A 35 20.87 3.53 -27.29
C THR A 35 19.61 4.32 -27.61
N ASN A 36 19.81 5.48 -28.26
CA ASN A 36 18.73 6.43 -28.52
C ASN A 36 18.16 6.24 -29.93
N ASN A 37 16.91 5.77 -30.04
CA ASN A 37 16.08 6.06 -31.22
C ASN A 37 15.60 7.53 -31.23
N TRP A 38 15.88 8.29 -30.16
CA TRP A 38 15.47 9.69 -29.98
C TRP A 38 16.62 10.69 -30.07
N SER A 39 17.82 10.26 -30.47
CA SER A 39 19.00 11.15 -30.48
C SER A 39 18.74 12.41 -31.29
N ASN A 40 18.01 12.31 -32.41
CA ASN A 40 17.62 13.43 -33.27
C ASN A 40 16.53 14.34 -32.69
N ASN A 41 15.86 13.92 -31.62
CA ASN A 41 14.82 14.69 -30.93
C ASN A 41 15.32 15.38 -29.65
N CYS A 42 16.53 15.04 -29.19
CA CYS A 42 17.19 15.74 -28.10
C CYS A 42 17.76 17.09 -28.58
N GLU A 43 17.75 18.10 -27.73
CA GLU A 43 18.39 19.41 -27.98
C GLU A 43 19.87 19.24 -28.34
N SER A 44 20.26 19.68 -29.54
CA SER A 44 21.58 19.41 -30.12
C SER A 44 22.74 20.06 -29.38
N THR A 45 22.48 21.18 -28.68
CA THR A 45 23.49 21.96 -27.95
C THR A 45 23.85 21.36 -26.60
N THR A 46 23.00 20.51 -26.02
CA THR A 46 23.16 19.97 -24.66
C THR A 46 23.27 18.45 -24.63
N ARG A 47 22.96 17.75 -25.73
CA ARG A 47 22.98 16.28 -25.83
C ARG A 47 24.38 15.70 -25.59
N THR A 48 24.48 14.79 -24.62
CA THR A 48 25.66 13.93 -24.38
C THR A 48 25.23 12.47 -24.28
N SER A 49 26.18 11.53 -24.16
CA SER A 49 25.86 10.10 -23.97
C SER A 49 25.07 9.80 -22.68
N ASN A 50 25.01 10.74 -21.73
CA ASN A 50 24.30 10.58 -20.45
C ASN A 50 23.25 11.69 -20.23
N TYR A 51 22.96 12.53 -21.23
CA TYR A 51 22.01 13.65 -21.11
C TYR A 51 21.21 13.84 -22.39
N CYS A 52 19.89 13.81 -22.28
CA CYS A 52 18.97 14.17 -23.34
C CYS A 52 17.85 15.08 -22.82
N LYS A 53 17.65 16.21 -23.48
CA LYS A 53 16.48 17.06 -23.30
C LYS A 53 15.63 16.97 -24.56
N LEU A 54 14.51 16.24 -24.48
CA LEU A 54 13.62 15.95 -25.59
C LEU A 54 12.72 17.16 -25.88
N THR A 55 12.88 17.78 -27.05
CA THR A 55 12.18 19.03 -27.43
C THR A 55 11.12 18.84 -28.52
N SER A 56 11.06 17.66 -29.13
CA SER A 56 10.12 17.31 -30.20
C SER A 56 9.64 15.87 -30.07
N VAL A 57 8.46 15.60 -30.63
CA VAL A 57 7.89 14.25 -30.65
C VAL A 57 8.68 13.38 -31.65
N PRO A 58 9.14 12.18 -31.26
CA PRO A 58 9.80 11.24 -32.16
C PRO A 58 8.91 10.86 -33.35
N THR A 59 9.43 10.94 -34.58
CA THR A 59 8.66 10.75 -35.82
C THR A 59 8.34 9.30 -36.15
N SER A 60 8.98 8.32 -35.50
CA SER A 60 8.72 6.89 -35.68
C SER A 60 8.60 6.17 -34.33
N ILE A 61 7.36 5.89 -33.93
CA ILE A 61 7.04 5.13 -32.72
C ILE A 61 6.57 3.73 -33.14
N THR A 62 7.49 2.86 -33.56
CA THR A 62 7.19 1.53 -34.14
C THR A 62 7.78 0.32 -33.39
N SER A 63 8.47 0.51 -32.26
CA SER A 63 9.22 -0.55 -31.53
C SER A 63 8.86 -0.68 -30.04
N ALA A 64 9.25 -1.79 -29.39
CA ALA A 64 8.85 -2.16 -28.02
C ALA A 64 9.37 -1.25 -26.89
N SER A 65 10.50 -0.56 -27.09
CA SER A 65 11.03 0.50 -26.22
C SER A 65 11.55 1.67 -27.07
N HIS A 66 11.31 2.92 -26.66
CA HIS A 66 11.66 4.09 -27.49
C HIS A 66 12.88 4.87 -26.98
N TYR A 67 12.99 5.03 -25.66
CA TYR A 67 14.22 5.46 -24.99
C TYR A 67 14.69 4.35 -24.07
N VAL A 68 15.98 4.01 -24.14
CA VAL A 68 16.59 2.97 -23.30
C VAL A 68 17.85 3.52 -22.66
N ASN A 69 17.83 3.61 -21.33
CA ASN A 69 19.03 3.80 -20.52
C ASN A 69 19.70 2.43 -20.32
N ASN A 70 20.90 2.26 -20.87
CA ASN A 70 21.67 1.03 -20.77
C ASN A 70 22.68 1.11 -19.62
N PRO A 71 23.19 -0.04 -19.14
CA PRO A 71 24.22 -0.06 -18.12
C PRO A 71 25.40 0.87 -18.44
N GLY A 72 25.70 1.79 -17.51
CA GLY A 72 26.77 2.77 -17.63
C GLY A 72 27.40 3.10 -16.28
N SER A 73 28.60 3.68 -16.31
CA SER A 73 29.32 4.07 -15.08
C SER A 73 28.95 5.47 -14.57
N GLN A 74 28.10 6.19 -15.28
CA GLN A 74 27.75 7.59 -15.02
C GLN A 74 26.23 7.76 -15.05
N PRO A 75 25.65 8.56 -14.13
CA PRO A 75 24.21 8.80 -14.12
C PRO A 75 23.69 9.37 -15.44
N THR A 76 22.52 8.88 -15.87
CA THR A 76 21.84 9.34 -17.09
C THR A 76 20.67 10.25 -16.74
N THR A 77 20.51 11.35 -17.47
CA THR A 77 19.39 12.29 -17.31
C THR A 77 18.58 12.41 -18.61
N LEU A 78 17.25 12.27 -18.48
CA LEU A 78 16.27 12.53 -19.53
C LEU A 78 15.26 13.59 -19.05
N ILE A 79 15.09 14.65 -19.83
CA ILE A 79 14.08 15.68 -19.60
C ILE A 79 13.11 15.68 -20.78
N VAL A 80 11.81 15.59 -20.51
CA VAL A 80 10.74 15.68 -21.50
C VAL A 80 10.10 17.07 -21.41
N GLU A 81 10.26 17.88 -22.45
CA GLU A 81 9.82 19.27 -22.45
C GLU A 81 8.31 19.45 -22.60
N SER A 82 7.84 20.62 -22.18
CA SER A 82 6.41 20.99 -22.04
C SER A 82 5.54 20.77 -23.27
N ASN A 83 6.10 20.85 -24.46
CA ASN A 83 5.42 20.68 -25.74
C ASN A 83 5.46 19.24 -26.27
N VAL A 84 6.12 18.31 -25.58
CA VAL A 84 6.31 16.94 -26.03
C VAL A 84 5.20 16.04 -25.51
N GLN A 85 4.37 15.57 -26.44
CA GLN A 85 3.31 14.61 -26.16
C GLN A 85 3.57 13.31 -26.91
N ILE A 86 4.00 12.29 -26.18
CA ILE A 86 4.23 10.95 -26.70
C ILE A 86 3.01 10.11 -26.36
N THR A 87 2.29 9.66 -27.40
CA THR A 87 1.18 8.73 -27.26
C THR A 87 1.45 7.52 -28.14
N VAL A 88 1.47 6.34 -27.53
CA VAL A 88 1.77 5.08 -28.22
C VAL A 88 0.59 4.11 -28.04
N ASN A 89 0.21 3.42 -29.12
CA ASN A 89 -0.80 2.37 -29.15
C ASN A 89 -0.12 1.08 -29.61
N TYR A 90 0.54 0.38 -28.70
CA TYR A 90 1.26 -0.85 -29.02
C TYR A 90 0.31 -2.06 -29.01
N ALA A 91 -0.02 -2.58 -30.19
CA ALA A 91 -0.84 -3.79 -30.34
C ALA A 91 -0.04 -5.11 -30.25
N GLY A 92 1.27 -5.06 -29.96
CA GLY A 92 2.16 -6.21 -30.10
C GLY A 92 2.26 -7.13 -28.88
N THR A 93 2.40 -8.43 -29.12
CA THR A 93 2.52 -9.55 -28.17
C THR A 93 3.90 -9.65 -27.48
N GLY A 94 4.67 -8.57 -27.39
CA GLY A 94 6.01 -8.54 -26.79
C GLY A 94 5.98 -8.31 -25.28
N THR A 95 7.00 -8.76 -24.56
CA THR A 95 7.18 -8.55 -23.12
C THR A 95 7.31 -7.06 -22.79
N ASN A 96 6.33 -6.50 -22.08
CA ASN A 96 6.31 -5.15 -21.46
C ASN A 96 6.70 -3.98 -22.38
N PRO A 97 5.90 -3.66 -23.43
CA PRO A 97 6.18 -2.50 -24.26
C PRO A 97 6.20 -1.21 -23.42
N THR A 98 7.26 -0.42 -23.55
CA THR A 98 7.49 0.80 -22.77
C THR A 98 7.86 2.00 -23.64
N ILE A 99 7.58 3.23 -23.19
CA ILE A 99 8.10 4.43 -23.84
C ILE A 99 9.57 4.63 -23.41
N ILE A 100 9.81 4.60 -22.10
CA ILE A 100 11.12 4.80 -21.48
C ILE A 100 11.47 3.53 -20.69
N GLY A 101 12.62 2.94 -20.97
CA GLY A 101 13.17 1.79 -20.26
C GLY A 101 14.46 2.15 -19.52
N ASN A 102 14.55 1.83 -18.24
CA ASN A 102 15.80 1.86 -17.49
C ASN A 102 16.32 0.43 -17.29
N LEU A 103 17.39 0.09 -18.00
CA LEU A 103 18.10 -1.19 -17.89
C LEU A 103 19.41 -1.06 -17.10
N ASP A 104 19.77 0.14 -16.65
CA ASP A 104 21.02 0.40 -15.94
C ASP A 104 20.90 0.01 -14.47
N THR A 105 21.73 -0.95 -14.06
CA THR A 105 21.85 -1.44 -12.69
C THR A 105 23.12 -0.94 -11.99
N GLN A 106 23.92 -0.11 -12.66
CA GLN A 106 25.21 0.39 -12.18
C GLN A 106 25.14 1.86 -11.78
N SER A 107 24.35 2.66 -12.50
CA SER A 107 24.21 4.09 -12.24
C SER A 107 22.75 4.54 -12.15
N ALA A 108 22.55 5.77 -11.66
CA ALA A 108 21.22 6.35 -11.48
C ALA A 108 20.64 6.86 -12.80
N PHE A 109 19.34 6.66 -12.99
CA PHE A 109 18.56 7.28 -14.07
C PHE A 109 17.66 8.38 -13.52
N ASN A 110 17.80 9.60 -14.04
CA ASN A 110 16.99 10.75 -13.65
C ASN A 110 16.04 11.10 -14.80
N LEU A 111 14.73 11.01 -14.55
CA LEU A 111 13.68 11.38 -15.49
C LEU A 111 12.91 12.59 -14.97
N THR A 112 12.85 13.65 -15.77
CA THR A 112 11.97 14.81 -15.54
C THR A 112 10.92 14.91 -16.65
N VAL A 113 9.65 15.04 -16.29
CA VAL A 113 8.54 15.28 -17.22
C VAL A 113 7.97 16.65 -16.91
N ASN A 114 8.18 17.64 -17.78
CA ASN A 114 7.80 19.03 -17.54
C ASN A 114 6.28 19.24 -17.68
N THR A 115 5.79 20.35 -17.13
CA THR A 115 4.38 20.75 -17.24
C THR A 115 3.95 20.81 -18.70
N GLY A 116 2.82 20.19 -19.04
CA GLY A 116 2.32 20.08 -20.41
C GLY A 116 2.85 18.87 -21.19
N ALA A 117 3.96 18.27 -20.75
CA ALA A 117 4.47 17.05 -21.34
C ALA A 117 3.58 15.85 -21.02
N ARG A 118 3.52 14.89 -21.95
CA ARG A 118 2.70 13.67 -21.79
C ARG A 118 3.45 12.43 -22.25
N LEU A 119 3.45 11.39 -21.40
CA LEU A 119 3.94 10.04 -21.69
C LEU A 119 2.79 9.04 -21.53
N GLN A 120 2.12 8.73 -22.64
CA GLN A 120 0.91 7.91 -22.64
C GLN A 120 1.07 6.65 -23.48
N ASN A 121 0.90 5.49 -22.84
CA ASN A 121 0.79 4.21 -23.52
C ASN A 121 -0.62 3.66 -23.29
N ASN A 122 -1.42 3.57 -24.35
CA ASN A 122 -2.83 3.16 -24.25
C ASN A 122 -3.03 1.64 -24.25
N SER A 123 -1.96 0.88 -24.44
CA SER A 123 -2.04 -0.58 -24.56
C SER A 123 -2.17 -1.24 -23.20
N ALA A 124 -3.01 -2.27 -23.10
CA ALA A 124 -3.16 -3.03 -21.87
C ALA A 124 -1.81 -3.69 -21.48
N GLY A 125 -1.39 -3.54 -20.22
CA GLY A 125 -0.13 -4.09 -19.72
C GLY A 125 1.14 -3.36 -20.16
N ALA A 126 1.00 -2.25 -20.87
CA ALA A 126 2.13 -1.46 -21.34
C ALA A 126 2.46 -0.29 -20.39
N PHE A 127 3.69 0.19 -20.48
CA PHE A 127 4.22 1.20 -19.57
C PHE A 127 4.67 2.47 -20.33
N ALA A 128 4.62 3.62 -19.65
CA ALA A 128 5.34 4.81 -20.05
C ALA A 128 6.79 4.76 -19.52
N LEU A 129 6.98 4.27 -18.30
CA LEU A 129 8.28 4.04 -17.70
C LEU A 129 8.36 2.60 -17.20
N TYR A 130 9.40 1.89 -17.59
CA TYR A 130 9.71 0.56 -17.09
C TYR A 130 11.15 0.52 -16.57
N THR A 131 11.38 -0.13 -15.43
CA THR A 131 12.71 -0.29 -14.86
C THR A 131 12.99 -1.74 -14.52
N VAL A 132 14.23 -2.19 -14.66
CA VAL A 132 14.66 -3.55 -14.27
C VAL A 132 15.05 -3.63 -12.81
N GLN A 133 15.15 -4.84 -12.27
CA GLN A 133 15.66 -5.08 -10.93
C GLN A 133 17.04 -4.48 -10.71
N ASN A 134 17.29 -4.02 -9.49
CA ASN A 134 18.54 -3.38 -9.07
C ASN A 134 18.89 -2.07 -9.79
N SER A 135 18.03 -1.56 -10.67
CA SER A 135 18.16 -0.21 -11.20
C SER A 135 17.78 0.83 -10.15
N ASN A 136 18.31 2.05 -10.28
CA ASN A 136 17.92 3.18 -9.44
C ASN A 136 17.35 4.29 -10.32
N THR A 137 16.12 4.71 -10.06
CA THR A 137 15.42 5.72 -10.85
C THR A 137 14.91 6.85 -9.99
N THR A 138 15.24 8.09 -10.36
CA THR A 138 14.62 9.31 -9.84
C THR A 138 13.64 9.84 -10.86
N LEU A 139 12.39 10.08 -10.44
CA LEU A 139 11.33 10.64 -11.28
C LEU A 139 10.83 11.96 -10.70
N VAL A 140 10.88 13.02 -11.49
CA VAL A 140 10.21 14.30 -11.20
C VAL A 140 9.12 14.50 -12.24
N ASN A 141 7.86 14.41 -11.82
CA ASN A 141 6.71 14.60 -12.70
C ASN A 141 6.00 15.93 -12.43
N ASN A 142 5.97 16.78 -13.45
CA ASN A 142 5.17 18.00 -13.54
C ASN A 142 4.06 17.89 -14.62
N GLY A 143 4.07 16.82 -15.42
CA GLY A 143 3.15 16.59 -16.54
C GLY A 143 2.26 15.37 -16.33
N SER A 144 1.98 14.66 -17.41
CA SER A 144 1.12 13.47 -17.40
C SER A 144 1.86 12.20 -17.78
N ILE A 145 1.87 11.22 -16.88
CA ILE A 145 2.41 9.88 -17.11
C ILE A 145 1.27 8.87 -16.98
N SER A 146 1.20 7.93 -17.91
CA SER A 146 0.28 6.80 -17.80
C SER A 146 0.77 5.79 -16.74
N ARG A 147 1.16 4.58 -17.14
CA ARG A 147 1.54 3.50 -16.23
C ARG A 147 3.05 3.42 -16.06
N THR A 148 3.53 3.17 -14.86
CA THR A 148 4.94 2.85 -14.59
C THR A 148 5.05 1.44 -14.01
N GLY A 149 6.02 0.68 -14.52
CA GLY A 149 6.34 -0.69 -14.11
C GLY A 149 7.75 -0.71 -13.56
N ILE A 150 7.86 -0.67 -12.23
CA ILE A 150 9.14 -0.47 -11.55
C ILE A 150 9.56 -1.80 -10.96
N LEU A 151 10.67 -2.37 -11.44
CA LEU A 151 11.27 -3.56 -10.82
C LEU A 151 12.53 -3.23 -10.00
N GLY A 152 13.06 -2.02 -10.11
CA GLY A 152 14.19 -1.52 -9.33
C GLY A 152 13.77 -0.55 -8.22
N SER A 153 14.70 0.23 -7.69
CA SER A 153 14.40 1.29 -6.73
C SER A 153 13.85 2.55 -7.43
N LEU A 154 12.93 3.26 -6.76
CA LEU A 154 12.30 4.47 -7.27
C LEU A 154 12.26 5.57 -6.21
N THR A 155 12.73 6.76 -6.56
CA THR A 155 12.43 8.00 -5.84
C THR A 155 11.58 8.87 -6.74
N ALA A 156 10.29 9.03 -6.45
CA ALA A 156 9.37 9.79 -7.29
C ALA A 156 8.79 11.01 -6.57
N THR A 157 8.75 12.14 -7.27
CA THR A 157 8.00 13.34 -6.88
C THR A 157 6.95 13.63 -7.96
N ASN A 158 5.68 13.55 -7.59
CA ASN A 158 4.56 13.96 -8.44
C ASN A 158 4.03 15.32 -7.97
N ASN A 159 4.40 16.38 -8.67
CA ASN A 159 4.11 17.75 -8.28
C ASN A 159 2.64 18.13 -8.49
N THR A 160 2.21 19.24 -7.91
CA THR A 160 0.85 19.78 -8.05
C THR A 160 0.48 19.96 -9.52
N GLY A 161 -0.73 19.54 -9.89
CA GLY A 161 -1.23 19.56 -11.27
C GLY A 161 -0.73 18.40 -12.15
N ALA A 162 0.29 17.65 -11.72
CA ALA A 162 0.80 16.50 -12.43
C ALA A 162 -0.04 15.25 -12.17
N THR A 163 -0.09 14.34 -13.15
CA THR A 163 -0.88 13.11 -13.09
C THR A 163 -0.02 11.88 -13.35
N ILE A 164 -0.13 10.85 -12.52
CA ILE A 164 0.36 9.50 -12.81
C ILE A 164 -0.82 8.54 -12.74
N GLN A 165 -1.10 7.81 -13.82
CA GLN A 165 -2.19 6.84 -13.78
C GLN A 165 -1.86 5.68 -12.82
N ARG A 166 -0.67 5.10 -12.92
CA ARG A 166 -0.31 3.97 -12.06
C ARG A 166 1.18 3.90 -11.79
N ILE A 167 1.54 3.61 -10.55
CA ILE A 167 2.85 3.11 -10.14
C ILE A 167 2.68 1.65 -9.69
N ALA A 168 3.20 0.70 -10.47
CA ALA A 168 3.28 -0.70 -10.09
C ALA A 168 4.74 -1.02 -9.75
N ALA A 169 5.03 -1.15 -8.45
CA ALA A 169 6.39 -1.25 -7.95
C ALA A 169 6.63 -2.61 -7.30
N SER A 170 7.58 -3.37 -7.82
CA SER A 170 8.02 -4.68 -7.35
C SER A 170 9.51 -4.60 -7.04
N TYR A 171 9.97 -5.36 -6.04
CA TYR A 171 11.37 -5.40 -5.60
C TYR A 171 11.95 -4.03 -5.21
N GLY A 172 13.14 -4.01 -4.62
CA GLY A 172 13.84 -2.76 -4.31
C GLY A 172 13.16 -1.89 -3.26
N THR A 173 13.62 -0.65 -3.20
CA THR A 173 13.19 0.35 -2.22
C THR A 173 12.60 1.56 -2.93
N HIS A 174 11.46 2.05 -2.45
CA HIS A 174 10.77 3.17 -3.06
C HIS A 174 10.44 4.29 -2.07
N SER A 175 10.55 5.52 -2.55
CA SER A 175 10.05 6.73 -1.89
C SER A 175 9.19 7.50 -2.88
N VAL A 176 7.97 7.86 -2.49
CA VAL A 176 7.04 8.61 -3.34
C VAL A 176 6.46 9.79 -2.56
N THR A 177 6.63 10.99 -3.12
CA THR A 177 5.96 12.21 -2.68
C THR A 177 4.93 12.61 -3.73
N ASN A 178 3.66 12.76 -3.33
CA ASN A 178 2.57 13.11 -4.22
C ASN A 178 1.84 14.37 -3.75
N ALA A 179 2.00 15.46 -4.50
CA ALA A 179 1.19 16.68 -4.39
C ALA A 179 0.19 16.85 -5.55
N GLY A 180 0.28 16.00 -6.59
CA GLY A 180 -0.62 15.96 -7.73
C GLY A 180 -1.70 14.89 -7.61
N THR A 181 -2.04 14.25 -8.73
CA THR A 181 -2.98 13.11 -8.76
C THR A 181 -2.25 11.83 -9.14
N ILE A 182 -2.38 10.78 -8.32
CA ILE A 182 -2.00 9.42 -8.67
C ILE A 182 -3.26 8.55 -8.61
N THR A 183 -3.62 7.86 -9.68
CA THR A 183 -4.81 6.99 -9.62
C THR A 183 -4.49 5.72 -8.82
N ASP A 184 -3.40 5.03 -9.13
CA ASP A 184 -3.06 3.77 -8.48
C ASP A 184 -1.59 3.71 -8.04
N ILE A 185 -1.36 3.36 -6.78
CA ILE A 185 -0.08 2.79 -6.33
C ILE A 185 -0.34 1.33 -5.95
N ALA A 186 0.40 0.43 -6.58
CA ALA A 186 0.38 -0.98 -6.25
C ALA A 186 1.77 -1.39 -5.76
N VAL A 187 1.84 -1.76 -4.49
CA VAL A 187 3.02 -2.25 -3.80
C VAL A 187 3.08 -3.77 -3.97
N GLN A 188 3.86 -4.20 -4.95
CA GLN A 188 3.88 -5.56 -5.47
C GLN A 188 4.90 -6.44 -4.75
N GLN A 189 5.26 -7.57 -5.37
CA GLN A 189 6.13 -8.57 -4.78
C GLN A 189 7.48 -7.99 -4.36
N SER A 190 7.85 -8.25 -3.11
CA SER A 190 9.13 -7.92 -2.49
C SER A 190 9.54 -6.45 -2.55
N SER A 191 8.59 -5.53 -2.80
CA SER A 191 8.85 -4.09 -2.76
C SER A 191 8.78 -3.57 -1.32
N THR A 192 9.68 -2.64 -0.99
CA THR A 192 9.63 -1.87 0.27
C THR A 192 9.44 -0.40 -0.03
N PHE A 193 8.29 0.17 0.32
CA PHE A 193 8.13 1.63 0.33
C PHE A 193 8.65 2.15 1.66
N THR A 194 9.78 2.85 1.66
CA THR A 194 10.34 3.48 2.88
C THR A 194 9.55 4.72 3.27
N MET A 195 8.98 5.40 2.28
CA MET A 195 8.17 6.60 2.45
C MET A 195 7.10 6.69 1.35
N LEU A 196 5.88 6.98 1.75
CA LEU A 196 4.81 7.47 0.87
C LEU A 196 4.20 8.71 1.52
N ASP A 197 4.45 9.88 0.96
CA ASP A 197 3.88 11.14 1.43
C ASP A 197 2.83 11.63 0.42
N ASN A 198 1.57 11.66 0.81
CA ASN A 198 0.46 12.08 -0.04
C ASN A 198 -0.17 13.36 0.50
N SER A 199 0.09 14.48 -0.17
CA SER A 199 -0.59 15.77 0.03
C SER A 199 -1.59 16.09 -1.08
N GLY A 200 -1.55 15.35 -2.19
CA GLY A 200 -2.49 15.44 -3.31
C GLY A 200 -3.63 14.39 -3.25
N THR A 201 -4.05 13.92 -4.42
CA THR A 201 -5.06 12.85 -4.55
C THR A 201 -4.40 11.53 -4.90
N LEU A 202 -4.71 10.48 -4.14
CA LEU A 202 -4.39 9.09 -4.45
C LEU A 202 -5.67 8.26 -4.44
N THR A 203 -6.09 7.71 -5.58
CA THR A 203 -7.36 6.95 -5.60
C THR A 203 -7.19 5.60 -4.91
N ASN A 204 -6.20 4.81 -5.29
CA ASN A 204 -5.99 3.47 -4.74
C ASN A 204 -4.53 3.27 -4.29
N LEU A 205 -4.35 2.94 -3.02
CA LEU A 205 -3.14 2.33 -2.48
C LEU A 205 -3.42 0.86 -2.23
N THR A 206 -2.69 -0.02 -2.93
CA THR A 206 -2.94 -1.48 -2.87
C THR A 206 -1.67 -2.23 -2.54
N MET A 207 -1.79 -3.23 -1.66
CA MET A 207 -0.72 -4.17 -1.31
C MET A 207 -1.17 -5.61 -1.62
N PRO A 208 -1.21 -5.99 -2.91
CA PRO A 208 -1.74 -7.28 -3.36
C PRO A 208 -0.80 -8.47 -3.18
N ASN A 209 0.49 -8.23 -2.93
CA ASN A 209 1.54 -9.24 -2.85
C ASN A 209 2.38 -9.06 -1.56
N GLN A 210 3.31 -9.98 -1.30
CA GLN A 210 4.26 -9.84 -0.18
C GLN A 210 5.04 -8.53 -0.35
N SER A 211 4.85 -7.60 0.57
CA SER A 211 5.36 -6.23 0.46
C SER A 211 5.43 -5.55 1.81
N THR A 212 6.22 -4.48 1.89
CA THR A 212 6.32 -3.65 3.09
C THR A 212 6.05 -2.19 2.77
N LEU A 213 5.17 -1.57 3.55
CA LEU A 213 5.02 -0.11 3.63
C LEU A 213 5.57 0.33 4.98
N GLN A 214 6.76 0.91 4.99
CA GLN A 214 7.45 1.29 6.21
C GLN A 214 6.77 2.50 6.87
N ASN A 215 6.65 3.59 6.11
CA ASN A 215 6.04 4.83 6.58
C ASN A 215 5.18 5.41 5.46
N ALA A 216 3.93 5.72 5.78
CA ALA A 216 3.06 6.49 4.90
C ALA A 216 2.34 7.58 5.68
N THR A 217 2.29 8.77 5.10
CA THR A 217 1.57 9.93 5.63
C THR A 217 0.61 10.42 4.57
N ASN A 218 -0.62 10.69 4.98
CA ASN A 218 -1.63 11.31 4.14
C ASN A 218 -2.10 12.63 4.75
N THR A 219 -1.79 13.74 4.10
CA THR A 219 -2.34 15.07 4.36
C THR A 219 -3.37 15.49 3.30
N GLY A 220 -3.41 14.77 2.16
CA GLY A 220 -4.39 14.95 1.09
C GLY A 220 -5.52 13.93 1.15
N THR A 221 -5.93 13.39 -0.01
CA THR A 221 -7.01 12.40 -0.10
C THR A 221 -6.50 11.04 -0.56
N ILE A 222 -6.83 10.00 0.18
CA ILE A 222 -6.78 8.60 -0.26
C ILE A 222 -8.20 8.04 -0.30
N THR A 223 -8.63 7.51 -1.45
CA THR A 223 -9.99 6.91 -1.52
C THR A 223 -9.96 5.49 -0.95
N PHE A 224 -9.08 4.63 -1.45
CA PHE A 224 -8.98 3.24 -1.02
C PHE A 224 -7.56 2.88 -0.60
N PHE A 225 -7.41 2.34 0.60
CA PHE A 225 -6.21 1.65 1.03
C PHE A 225 -6.54 0.19 1.33
N SER A 226 -6.04 -0.73 0.51
CA SER A 226 -6.37 -2.15 0.55
C SER A 226 -5.13 -3.04 0.68
N ILE A 227 -5.13 -3.87 1.72
CA ILE A 227 -4.04 -4.81 2.03
C ILE A 227 -4.62 -6.23 2.00
N THR A 228 -4.32 -6.97 0.94
CA THR A 228 -4.99 -8.25 0.64
C THR A 228 -4.06 -9.46 0.71
N HIS A 229 -2.77 -9.27 0.91
CA HIS A 229 -1.81 -10.37 0.97
C HIS A 229 -1.39 -10.70 2.40
N ALA A 230 -1.25 -11.99 2.72
CA ALA A 230 -0.92 -12.48 4.05
C ALA A 230 0.41 -11.95 4.61
N SER A 231 1.38 -11.79 3.73
CA SER A 231 2.72 -11.29 4.07
C SER A 231 2.90 -9.81 3.73
N ALA A 232 1.83 -9.06 3.47
CA ALA A 232 1.90 -7.61 3.36
C ALA A 232 1.93 -6.99 4.77
N VAL A 233 2.89 -6.10 5.00
CA VAL A 233 3.12 -5.45 6.30
C VAL A 233 3.12 -3.94 6.13
N VAL A 234 2.33 -3.26 6.96
CA VAL A 234 2.38 -1.81 7.14
C VAL A 234 2.96 -1.52 8.51
N ASN A 235 4.15 -0.92 8.58
CA ASN A 235 4.77 -0.60 9.86
C ASN A 235 4.18 0.67 10.48
N SER A 236 3.95 1.68 9.67
CA SER A 236 3.31 2.92 10.10
C SER A 236 2.52 3.56 8.97
N PHE A 237 1.25 3.86 9.24
CA PHE A 237 0.43 4.71 8.39
C PHE A 237 -0.24 5.78 9.24
N THR A 238 -0.11 7.05 8.84
CA THR A 238 -0.76 8.18 9.47
C THR A 238 -1.66 8.90 8.46
N ASN A 239 -2.98 8.87 8.67
CA ASN A 239 -3.88 9.83 8.04
C ASN A 239 -3.85 11.11 8.87
N ASP A 240 -2.99 12.05 8.49
CA ASP A 240 -2.67 13.23 9.29
C ASP A 240 -3.81 14.27 9.24
N THR A 241 -3.64 15.35 9.98
CA THR A 241 -4.56 16.48 10.06
C THR A 241 -4.80 17.05 8.65
N GLY A 242 -6.07 17.25 8.29
CA GLY A 242 -6.48 17.64 6.94
C GLY A 242 -6.58 16.48 5.94
N GLY A 243 -5.98 15.32 6.26
CA GLY A 243 -6.06 14.11 5.45
C GLY A 243 -7.43 13.46 5.48
N THR A 244 -7.88 12.98 4.32
CA THR A 244 -9.08 12.14 4.18
C THR A 244 -8.70 10.76 3.67
N LEU A 245 -9.03 9.71 4.44
CA LEU A 245 -9.01 8.33 3.99
C LEU A 245 -10.45 7.79 3.93
N THR A 246 -10.94 7.46 2.74
CA THR A 246 -12.34 7.00 2.63
C THR A 246 -12.50 5.56 3.11
N THR A 247 -11.60 4.65 2.71
CA THR A 247 -11.70 3.24 3.10
C THR A 247 -10.34 2.62 3.39
N LEU A 248 -10.20 2.03 4.58
CA LEU A 248 -9.13 1.09 4.93
C LEU A 248 -9.67 -0.34 4.96
N TYR A 249 -9.00 -1.23 4.25
CA TYR A 249 -9.33 -2.65 4.15
C TYR A 249 -8.11 -3.53 4.44
N THR A 250 -8.30 -4.54 5.29
CA THR A 250 -7.31 -5.61 5.50
C THR A 250 -7.94 -7.01 5.38
N ASN A 251 -7.17 -7.95 4.84
CA ASN A 251 -7.56 -9.36 4.75
C ASN A 251 -6.35 -10.31 4.66
N ASN A 252 -6.61 -11.61 4.68
CA ASN A 252 -5.69 -12.72 4.44
C ASN A 252 -4.51 -12.80 5.42
N ASN A 253 -4.63 -12.30 6.64
CA ASN A 253 -3.57 -12.12 7.64
C ASN A 253 -2.63 -10.95 7.36
N ALA A 254 -3.05 -9.97 6.54
CA ALA A 254 -2.36 -8.69 6.44
C ALA A 254 -2.12 -8.07 7.82
N GLN A 255 -0.93 -7.49 8.02
CA GLN A 255 -0.51 -6.90 9.29
C GLN A 255 -0.36 -5.38 9.15
N ILE A 256 -0.99 -4.65 10.06
CA ILE A 256 -0.69 -3.24 10.29
C ILE A 256 -0.15 -3.11 11.72
N GLN A 257 1.08 -2.66 11.86
CA GLN A 257 1.68 -2.46 13.18
C GLN A 257 1.10 -1.21 13.84
N ASN A 258 1.12 -0.08 13.14
CA ASN A 258 0.58 1.19 13.64
C ASN A 258 -0.26 1.87 12.57
N PHE A 259 -1.51 2.16 12.93
CA PHE A 259 -2.40 3.00 12.14
C PHE A 259 -2.90 4.16 13.00
N THR A 260 -2.64 5.38 12.55
CA THR A 260 -3.09 6.60 13.24
C THR A 260 -3.99 7.42 12.32
N ASN A 261 -5.20 7.74 12.78
CA ASN A 261 -6.09 8.69 12.12
C ASN A 261 -6.17 9.98 12.93
N LYS A 262 -5.61 11.08 12.41
CA LYS A 262 -5.76 12.45 12.91
C LYS A 262 -6.72 13.29 12.06
N GLY A 263 -6.87 12.93 10.79
CA GLY A 263 -7.84 13.53 9.86
C GLY A 263 -9.21 12.85 9.89
N THR A 264 -9.81 12.69 8.71
CA THR A 264 -11.09 11.97 8.54
C THR A 264 -10.85 10.58 7.96
N LEU A 265 -11.33 9.55 8.64
CA LEU A 265 -11.44 8.20 8.12
C LEU A 265 -12.92 7.82 8.04
N THR A 266 -13.42 7.49 6.85
CA THR A 266 -14.85 7.15 6.71
C THR A 266 -15.11 5.71 7.10
N THR A 267 -14.46 4.74 6.47
CA THR A 267 -14.70 3.31 6.72
C THR A 267 -13.41 2.58 7.03
N ILE A 268 -13.40 1.79 8.09
CA ILE A 268 -12.37 0.79 8.35
C ILE A 268 -13.00 -0.58 8.41
N SER A 269 -12.34 -1.53 7.78
CA SER A 269 -12.73 -2.92 7.89
C SER A 269 -11.54 -3.86 7.96
N ASN A 270 -11.34 -4.39 9.16
CA ASN A 270 -10.24 -5.30 9.48
C ASN A 270 -10.72 -6.76 9.38
N GLY A 271 -10.18 -7.54 8.45
CA GLY A 271 -10.57 -8.94 8.27
C GLY A 271 -11.91 -9.12 7.54
N ILE A 272 -12.12 -8.42 6.42
CA ILE A 272 -13.21 -8.77 5.49
C ILE A 272 -12.72 -9.84 4.51
N GLY A 273 -13.47 -10.93 4.31
CA GLY A 273 -13.24 -11.91 3.27
C GLY A 273 -13.48 -11.38 1.86
N THR A 274 -13.40 -12.26 0.86
CA THR A 274 -13.48 -11.89 -0.55
C THR A 274 -14.78 -11.13 -0.86
N GLN A 275 -14.66 -9.96 -1.50
CA GLN A 275 -15.79 -9.32 -2.16
C GLN A 275 -16.31 -10.28 -3.23
N ASN A 276 -17.55 -10.77 -3.12
CA ASN A 276 -18.17 -11.40 -4.29
C ASN A 276 -18.43 -10.29 -5.31
N GLY A 277 -17.94 -10.51 -6.53
CA GLY A 277 -17.97 -9.52 -7.62
C GLY A 277 -19.36 -8.93 -7.89
N ALA A 278 -19.33 -7.76 -8.55
CA ALA A 278 -20.46 -6.96 -9.03
C ALA A 278 -21.40 -6.40 -7.94
N GLY A 279 -21.03 -5.24 -7.38
CA GLY A 279 -21.99 -4.23 -6.88
C GLY A 279 -22.81 -4.57 -5.63
N ASN A 280 -22.56 -5.70 -4.97
CA ASN A 280 -23.28 -6.08 -3.76
C ASN A 280 -22.41 -5.88 -2.51
N THR A 281 -22.77 -4.91 -1.67
CA THR A 281 -22.18 -4.53 -0.36
C THR A 281 -22.35 -5.58 0.73
N THR A 282 -22.52 -6.87 0.38
CA THR A 282 -22.53 -7.95 1.36
C THR A 282 -21.09 -8.29 1.73
N TYR A 283 -20.49 -7.46 2.59
CA TYR A 283 -19.18 -7.74 3.18
C TYR A 283 -19.25 -9.03 4.00
N ARG A 284 -18.64 -10.12 3.50
CA ARG A 284 -18.42 -11.30 4.33
C ARG A 284 -17.28 -10.93 5.27
N LEU A 285 -17.59 -10.60 6.52
CA LEU A 285 -16.59 -10.22 7.53
C LEU A 285 -15.83 -11.43 8.08
N ASN A 286 -15.40 -12.37 7.24
CA ASN A 286 -14.77 -13.64 7.61
C ASN A 286 -13.28 -13.74 7.21
N GLY A 287 -12.69 -12.61 6.85
CA GLY A 287 -11.26 -12.49 6.54
C GLY A 287 -10.42 -12.37 7.80
N GLN A 288 -9.12 -12.60 7.66
CA GLN A 288 -8.16 -12.42 8.75
C GLN A 288 -7.42 -11.11 8.54
N GLY A 289 -7.41 -10.23 9.51
CA GLY A 289 -6.65 -8.99 9.47
C GLY A 289 -6.17 -8.69 10.88
N ARG A 290 -4.98 -8.12 11.00
CA ARG A 290 -4.42 -7.80 12.31
C ARG A 290 -3.88 -6.39 12.32
N ILE A 291 -4.34 -5.62 13.30
CA ILE A 291 -3.84 -4.28 13.60
C ILE A 291 -3.28 -4.33 15.03
N THR A 292 -1.99 -4.08 15.21
CA THR A 292 -1.40 -4.05 16.55
C THR A 292 -1.87 -2.79 17.29
N THR A 293 -1.63 -1.61 16.73
CA THR A 293 -2.07 -0.35 17.31
C THR A 293 -2.96 0.41 16.33
N PHE A 294 -4.19 0.68 16.74
CA PHE A 294 -5.09 1.62 16.09
C PHE A 294 -5.31 2.84 17.00
N THR A 295 -4.91 4.01 16.55
CA THR A 295 -5.16 5.28 17.23
C THR A 295 -6.09 6.15 16.38
N ASN A 296 -7.22 6.57 16.95
CA ASN A 296 -8.09 7.59 16.37
C ASN A 296 -8.03 8.89 17.20
N GLU A 297 -7.30 9.88 16.69
CA GLU A 297 -7.25 11.26 17.20
C GLU A 297 -8.18 12.20 16.43
N GLY A 298 -8.58 11.83 15.21
CA GLY A 298 -9.47 12.58 14.34
C GLY A 298 -10.91 12.09 14.35
N THR A 299 -11.54 12.03 13.17
CA THR A 299 -12.93 11.58 13.02
C THR A 299 -13.02 10.25 12.27
N LEU A 300 -13.70 9.29 12.88
CA LEU A 300 -14.26 8.09 12.25
C LEU A 300 -15.73 8.35 11.95
N SER A 301 -16.03 8.72 10.70
CA SER A 301 -17.35 9.23 10.32
C SER A 301 -18.34 8.16 9.84
N GLY A 302 -17.83 7.01 9.38
CA GLY A 302 -18.62 5.88 8.88
C GLY A 302 -18.33 4.58 9.64
N ALA A 303 -18.34 3.46 8.93
CA ALA A 303 -18.34 2.14 9.58
C ALA A 303 -16.97 1.74 10.15
N PHE A 304 -16.95 1.34 11.41
CA PHE A 304 -15.86 0.59 12.01
C PHE A 304 -16.22 -0.89 12.08
N ASN A 305 -15.53 -1.76 11.34
CA ASN A 305 -15.77 -3.20 11.43
C ASN A 305 -14.49 -3.97 11.72
N ASN A 306 -14.38 -4.56 12.91
CA ASN A 306 -13.41 -5.62 13.18
C ASN A 306 -14.09 -6.97 12.91
N GLY A 307 -13.74 -7.62 11.80
CA GLY A 307 -14.42 -8.81 11.29
C GLY A 307 -14.32 -10.03 12.22
N THR A 308 -15.02 -11.11 11.88
CA THR A 308 -15.13 -12.33 12.69
C THR A 308 -13.81 -13.09 12.86
N ARG A 309 -12.75 -12.74 12.12
CA ARG A 309 -11.38 -13.19 12.38
C ARG A 309 -10.38 -12.02 12.40
N GLY A 310 -10.89 -10.79 12.53
CA GLY A 310 -10.09 -9.59 12.71
C GLY A 310 -9.56 -9.52 14.14
N VAL A 311 -8.34 -9.03 14.29
CA VAL A 311 -7.71 -8.78 15.60
C VAL A 311 -7.23 -7.34 15.63
N ILE A 312 -7.58 -6.62 16.69
CA ILE A 312 -6.95 -5.36 17.07
C ILE A 312 -6.36 -5.54 18.46
N GLU A 313 -5.07 -5.27 18.66
CA GLU A 313 -4.49 -5.46 20.00
C GLU A 313 -4.79 -4.26 20.88
N THR A 314 -4.44 -3.06 20.42
CA THR A 314 -4.72 -1.82 21.13
C THR A 314 -5.52 -0.89 20.23
N PHE A 315 -6.70 -0.49 20.68
CA PHE A 315 -7.48 0.57 20.08
C PHE A 315 -7.60 1.74 21.07
N THR A 316 -7.01 2.88 20.72
CA THR A 316 -7.15 4.13 21.46
C THR A 316 -7.98 5.11 20.65
N ASN A 317 -9.09 5.58 21.23
CA ASN A 317 -9.90 6.67 20.68
C ASN A 317 -9.75 7.92 21.56
N SER A 318 -9.19 8.99 20.99
CA SER A 318 -9.12 10.33 21.58
C SER A 318 -9.85 11.38 20.76
N GLY A 319 -10.26 11.04 19.54
CA GLY A 319 -11.14 11.84 18.68
C GLY A 319 -12.60 11.37 18.72
N SER A 320 -13.28 11.40 17.58
CA SER A 320 -14.70 11.04 17.48
C SER A 320 -14.94 9.79 16.63
N MET A 321 -15.76 8.88 17.15
CA MET A 321 -16.47 7.84 16.39
C MET A 321 -17.92 8.26 16.25
N SER A 322 -18.21 9.08 15.24
CA SER A 322 -19.49 9.76 15.09
C SER A 322 -20.57 8.91 14.43
N ASN A 323 -20.21 7.79 13.82
CA ASN A 323 -21.18 6.89 13.21
C ASN A 323 -22.13 6.31 14.28
N ALA A 324 -23.36 6.80 14.26
CA ALA A 324 -24.45 6.33 15.11
C ALA A 324 -25.28 5.21 14.44
N GLY A 325 -24.88 4.74 13.24
CA GLY A 325 -25.51 3.62 12.57
C GLY A 325 -25.53 2.42 13.50
N THR A 326 -26.72 1.90 13.79
CA THR A 326 -26.90 0.83 14.78
C THR A 326 -27.04 -0.54 14.15
N THR A 327 -27.10 -0.71 12.84
CA THR A 327 -27.39 -2.01 12.21
C THR A 327 -26.43 -2.37 11.08
N GLY A 328 -26.21 -3.67 10.92
CA GLY A 328 -25.46 -4.25 9.82
C GLY A 328 -23.99 -3.83 9.77
N VAL A 329 -23.43 -3.94 8.56
CA VAL A 329 -22.02 -3.66 8.22
C VAL A 329 -21.71 -2.17 8.11
N ASN A 330 -22.72 -1.30 8.18
CA ASN A 330 -22.54 0.16 8.16
C ASN A 330 -22.40 0.75 9.57
N SER A 331 -22.37 -0.09 10.60
CA SER A 331 -22.28 0.27 12.02
C SER A 331 -20.83 0.16 12.53
N ASN A 332 -20.62 0.57 13.78
CA ASN A 332 -19.39 0.29 14.52
C ASN A 332 -19.52 -1.05 15.24
N ASN A 333 -18.82 -2.08 14.76
CA ASN A 333 -18.92 -3.44 15.25
C ASN A 333 -17.53 -4.04 15.52
N ASN A 334 -17.40 -4.68 16.68
CA ASN A 334 -16.38 -5.68 16.94
C ASN A 334 -17.02 -7.08 16.84
N PHE A 335 -16.63 -7.87 15.85
CA PHE A 335 -17.13 -9.24 15.67
C PHE A 335 -16.16 -10.32 16.15
N ASN A 336 -14.92 -9.96 16.49
CA ASN A 336 -13.93 -10.87 17.05
C ASN A 336 -13.16 -10.17 18.16
N GLN A 337 -11.85 -9.95 18.03
CA GLN A 337 -11.02 -9.59 19.18
C GLN A 337 -10.54 -8.14 19.11
N ILE A 338 -10.80 -7.40 20.20
CA ILE A 338 -10.03 -6.23 20.59
C ILE A 338 -9.41 -6.54 21.96
N THR A 339 -8.08 -6.51 22.09
CA THR A 339 -7.48 -6.83 23.40
C THR A 339 -7.68 -5.68 24.39
N THR A 340 -7.26 -4.47 24.03
CA THR A 340 -7.45 -3.27 24.85
C THR A 340 -8.16 -2.21 24.02
N PHE A 341 -9.30 -1.72 24.52
CA PHE A 341 -9.99 -0.56 23.96
C PHE A 341 -9.99 0.56 25.02
N THR A 342 -9.26 1.64 24.75
CA THR A 342 -9.30 2.87 25.55
C THR A 342 -10.04 3.98 24.79
N ASN A 343 -11.12 4.48 25.35
CA ASN A 343 -11.70 5.77 24.98
C ASN A 343 -11.20 6.82 25.98
N THR A 344 -10.29 7.70 25.55
CA THR A 344 -9.65 8.69 26.44
C THR A 344 -10.63 9.79 26.84
N SER A 345 -10.24 10.64 27.79
CA SER A 345 -11.07 11.74 28.30
C SER A 345 -11.62 12.70 27.23
N THR A 346 -10.92 12.87 26.10
CA THR A 346 -11.36 13.69 24.96
C THR A 346 -12.18 12.90 23.94
N GLY A 347 -12.16 11.57 24.03
CA GLY A 347 -12.78 10.68 23.07
C GLY A 347 -14.31 10.67 23.17
N THR A 348 -14.96 10.66 22.00
CA THR A 348 -16.42 10.50 21.88
C THR A 348 -16.76 9.29 21.02
N ILE A 349 -17.67 8.44 21.49
CA ILE A 349 -18.16 7.28 20.73
C ILE A 349 -19.69 7.30 20.71
N ALA A 350 -20.28 7.50 19.53
CA ALA A 350 -21.72 7.52 19.37
C ALA A 350 -22.34 6.13 19.56
N PHE A 351 -21.69 5.10 19.00
CA PHE A 351 -22.15 3.73 19.06
C PHE A 351 -20.99 2.75 18.91
N LEU A 352 -21.05 1.63 19.62
CA LEU A 352 -20.30 0.42 19.32
C LEU A 352 -21.14 -0.80 19.71
N ARG A 353 -21.11 -1.82 18.86
CA ARG A 353 -21.53 -3.16 19.20
C ARG A 353 -20.34 -4.10 19.34
N ASN A 354 -20.23 -4.76 20.49
CA ASN A 354 -19.43 -5.97 20.64
C ASN A 354 -20.34 -7.17 20.38
N GLY A 355 -20.15 -7.87 19.26
CA GLY A 355 -20.96 -9.01 18.80
C GLY A 355 -21.96 -8.65 17.69
N GLY A 356 -23.10 -9.36 17.66
CA GLY A 356 -24.20 -9.07 16.73
C GLY A 356 -24.20 -9.81 15.38
N SER A 357 -23.33 -10.80 15.18
CA SER A 357 -23.34 -11.66 13.98
C SER A 357 -23.50 -13.13 14.37
N SER A 358 -24.15 -13.92 13.51
CA SER A 358 -24.39 -15.35 13.73
C SER A 358 -23.12 -16.17 13.94
N ASN A 359 -21.96 -15.68 13.49
CA ASN A 359 -20.69 -16.39 13.55
C ASN A 359 -19.65 -15.67 14.42
N SER A 360 -20.07 -14.70 15.24
CA SER A 360 -19.18 -13.85 16.03
C SER A 360 -18.99 -14.40 17.46
N ALA A 361 -17.73 -14.57 17.85
CA ALA A 361 -17.30 -14.77 19.25
C ALA A 361 -16.61 -13.49 19.75
N ALA A 362 -17.29 -12.35 19.63
CA ALA A 362 -16.66 -11.06 19.91
C ALA A 362 -16.19 -10.94 21.36
N MET A 363 -14.98 -10.43 21.53
CA MET A 363 -14.29 -10.24 22.78
C MET A 363 -13.64 -8.86 22.80
N ILE A 364 -13.90 -8.11 23.88
CA ILE A 364 -13.05 -7.02 24.33
C ILE A 364 -12.42 -7.47 25.64
N THR A 365 -11.11 -7.67 25.71
CA THR A 365 -10.48 -8.17 26.95
C THR A 365 -10.53 -7.10 28.05
N THR A 366 -10.07 -5.89 27.72
CA THR A 366 -10.10 -4.73 28.61
C THR A 366 -10.69 -3.53 27.87
N LEU A 367 -11.70 -2.90 28.47
CA LEU A 367 -12.32 -1.68 28.00
C LEU A 367 -12.14 -0.60 29.06
N ASN A 368 -11.44 0.49 28.72
CA ASN A 368 -11.31 1.67 29.57
C ASN A 368 -12.07 2.83 28.94
N ASN A 369 -13.02 3.41 29.66
CA ASN A 369 -13.75 4.60 29.23
C ASN A 369 -13.47 5.75 30.19
N GLU A 370 -12.74 6.75 29.71
CA GLU A 370 -12.50 8.03 30.37
C GLU A 370 -13.30 9.18 29.71
N GLY A 371 -13.74 8.98 28.45
CA GLY A 371 -14.47 9.96 27.66
C GLY A 371 -15.99 9.76 27.66
N THR A 372 -16.63 10.16 26.56
CA THR A 372 -18.09 10.02 26.38
C THR A 372 -18.42 8.87 25.44
N TRP A 373 -19.31 7.99 25.87
CA TRP A 373 -19.81 6.88 25.08
C TRP A 373 -21.34 6.83 25.13
N ASN A 374 -22.00 7.14 24.02
CA ASN A 374 -23.46 7.23 24.03
C ASN A 374 -24.07 5.83 24.13
N ASN A 375 -23.64 4.89 23.27
CA ASN A 375 -24.21 3.55 23.26
C ASN A 375 -23.13 2.48 23.12
N LEU A 376 -22.99 1.64 24.15
CA LEU A 376 -22.25 0.38 24.08
C LEU A 376 -23.23 -0.78 24.18
N THR A 377 -23.23 -1.63 23.17
CA THR A 377 -24.01 -2.86 23.14
C THR A 377 -23.08 -4.07 23.16
N ASN A 378 -23.07 -4.80 24.27
CA ASN A 378 -22.53 -6.16 24.34
C ASN A 378 -23.67 -7.13 24.07
N ALA A 379 -23.80 -7.59 22.82
CA ALA A 379 -24.92 -8.43 22.45
C ALA A 379 -24.51 -9.54 21.49
N ASN A 380 -25.02 -10.74 21.77
CA ASN A 380 -25.01 -11.82 20.81
C ASN A 380 -26.40 -12.04 20.20
N ILE A 381 -26.43 -12.34 18.90
CA ILE A 381 -27.59 -12.83 18.15
C ILE A 381 -27.44 -14.37 17.89
N SER A 382 -26.35 -14.98 18.35
CA SER A 382 -25.90 -16.36 18.10
C SER A 382 -25.53 -17.15 19.36
N GLN A 383 -25.15 -18.42 19.17
CA GLN A 383 -24.76 -19.41 20.19
C GLN A 383 -23.36 -19.20 20.80
N ALA A 384 -22.47 -18.44 20.16
CA ALA A 384 -21.13 -18.18 20.69
C ALA A 384 -21.18 -17.25 21.92
N LEU A 385 -20.15 -17.25 22.76
CA LEU A 385 -20.09 -16.31 23.88
C LEU A 385 -19.52 -14.98 23.40
N THR A 386 -20.23 -13.88 23.66
CA THR A 386 -19.74 -12.51 23.48
C THR A 386 -19.34 -11.94 24.83
N THR A 387 -18.11 -11.46 24.94
CA THR A 387 -17.52 -11.09 26.24
C THR A 387 -16.92 -9.70 26.23
N ILE A 388 -17.19 -8.93 27.28
CA ILE A 388 -16.28 -7.89 27.77
C ILE A 388 -15.64 -8.45 29.04
N GLY A 389 -14.30 -8.55 29.07
CA GLY A 389 -13.57 -9.08 30.22
C GLY A 389 -13.70 -8.11 31.39
N THR A 390 -12.90 -7.05 31.35
CA THR A 390 -12.94 -5.95 32.32
C THR A 390 -13.41 -4.67 31.65
N LEU A 391 -14.42 -4.02 32.21
CA LEU A 391 -14.91 -2.70 31.80
C LEU A 391 -14.61 -1.72 32.95
N ASN A 392 -13.66 -0.83 32.75
CA ASN A 392 -13.36 0.27 33.67
C ASN A 392 -14.01 1.56 33.14
N ASN A 393 -14.90 2.16 33.92
CA ASN A 393 -15.55 3.42 33.57
C ASN A 393 -15.16 4.52 34.56
N SER A 394 -14.47 5.54 34.08
CA SER A 394 -14.20 6.80 34.78
C SER A 394 -14.77 8.02 34.05
N GLY A 395 -15.25 7.84 32.81
CA GLY A 395 -16.00 8.80 32.02
C GLY A 395 -17.51 8.57 32.05
N SER A 396 -18.19 8.72 30.92
CA SER A 396 -19.65 8.60 30.83
C SER A 396 -20.11 7.56 29.81
N PHE A 397 -21.03 6.70 30.22
CA PHE A 397 -21.92 5.96 29.35
C PHE A 397 -23.34 6.55 29.43
N THR A 398 -23.94 6.87 28.29
CA THR A 398 -25.40 7.13 28.26
C THR A 398 -26.15 5.82 28.39
N THR A 399 -25.81 4.83 27.56
CA THR A 399 -26.43 3.51 27.56
C THR A 399 -25.39 2.40 27.49
N LEU A 400 -25.41 1.51 28.47
CA LEU A 400 -24.71 0.22 28.48
C LEU A 400 -25.74 -0.91 28.41
N LEU A 401 -25.76 -1.61 27.28
CA LEU A 401 -26.66 -2.74 27.03
C LEU A 401 -25.84 -4.04 27.04
N ASN A 402 -26.10 -4.92 28.00
CA ASN A 402 -25.63 -6.29 27.99
C ASN A 402 -26.82 -7.21 27.68
N GLN A 403 -26.95 -7.72 26.47
CA GLN A 403 -28.19 -8.35 26.00
C GLN A 403 -27.97 -9.72 25.39
N GLY A 404 -28.83 -10.69 25.75
CA GLY A 404 -28.82 -12.04 25.21
C GLY A 404 -28.15 -13.05 26.14
N ALA A 405 -28.65 -14.29 26.13
CA ALA A 405 -28.24 -15.37 27.03
C ALA A 405 -26.76 -15.79 26.95
N LYS A 406 -26.03 -15.29 25.95
CA LYS A 406 -24.61 -15.54 25.70
C LYS A 406 -23.78 -14.26 25.67
N SER A 407 -24.26 -13.22 26.35
CA SER A 407 -23.53 -11.97 26.54
C SER A 407 -23.06 -11.85 27.97
N ARG A 408 -21.76 -11.61 28.14
CA ARG A 408 -21.13 -11.51 29.46
C ARG A 408 -20.27 -10.27 29.58
N ILE A 409 -20.41 -9.57 30.70
CA ILE A 409 -19.41 -8.65 31.23
C ILE A 409 -18.85 -9.32 32.48
N THR A 410 -17.54 -9.60 32.53
CA THR A 410 -16.98 -10.31 33.69
C THR A 410 -16.85 -9.36 34.87
N THR A 411 -16.21 -8.22 34.65
CA THR A 411 -16.04 -7.19 35.67
C THR A 411 -16.48 -5.84 35.11
N LEU A 412 -17.38 -5.17 35.82
CA LEU A 412 -17.77 -3.79 35.58
C LEU A 412 -17.29 -2.93 36.75
N ASN A 413 -16.22 -2.17 36.56
CA ASN A 413 -15.70 -1.23 37.56
C ASN A 413 -16.16 0.19 37.21
N ASN A 414 -17.24 0.66 37.82
CA ASN A 414 -17.64 2.06 37.70
C ASN A 414 -16.93 2.90 38.77
N GLN A 415 -15.89 3.63 38.38
CA GLN A 415 -15.09 4.46 39.29
C GLN A 415 -15.89 5.67 39.78
N THR A 416 -15.40 6.36 40.82
CA THR A 416 -16.10 7.49 41.46
C THR A 416 -16.47 8.62 40.49
N SER A 417 -15.65 8.88 39.47
CA SER A 417 -15.94 9.87 38.42
C SER A 417 -16.79 9.32 37.27
N GLY A 418 -16.98 8.00 37.23
CA GLY A 418 -17.69 7.29 36.18
C GLY A 418 -19.20 7.40 36.31
N THR A 419 -19.88 7.71 35.21
CA THR A 419 -21.35 7.72 35.13
C THR A 419 -21.83 6.66 34.13
N ILE A 420 -22.88 5.93 34.50
CA ILE A 420 -23.66 5.09 33.59
C ILE A 420 -25.13 5.49 33.78
N THR A 421 -25.71 6.17 32.79
CA THR A 421 -27.08 6.68 32.92
C THR A 421 -28.10 5.55 32.81
N THR A 422 -27.93 4.67 31.83
CA THR A 422 -28.76 3.47 31.66
C THR A 422 -27.88 2.24 31.60
N LEU A 423 -28.08 1.32 32.55
CA LEU A 423 -27.54 -0.04 32.53
C LEU A 423 -28.70 -1.02 32.34
N ASN A 424 -28.72 -1.72 31.21
CA ASN A 424 -29.67 -2.81 30.97
C ASN A 424 -28.92 -4.13 30.83
N ASN A 425 -29.10 -5.01 31.81
CA ASN A 425 -28.69 -6.39 31.72
C ASN A 425 -29.91 -7.24 31.31
N GLY A 426 -30.02 -7.51 30.02
CA GLY A 426 -31.14 -8.22 29.43
C GLY A 426 -31.24 -9.68 29.90
N THR A 427 -32.39 -10.31 29.66
CA THR A 427 -32.68 -11.67 30.10
C THR A 427 -31.58 -12.67 29.68
N GLY A 428 -31.03 -13.38 30.67
CA GLY A 428 -29.98 -14.38 30.49
C GLY A 428 -28.57 -13.82 30.28
N ALA A 429 -28.40 -12.51 30.13
CA ALA A 429 -27.08 -11.89 30.09
C ALA A 429 -26.48 -11.84 31.49
N VAL A 430 -25.15 -11.90 31.58
CA VAL A 430 -24.43 -12.00 32.86
C VAL A 430 -23.50 -10.81 33.05
N ILE A 431 -23.59 -10.19 34.23
CA ILE A 431 -22.54 -9.32 34.80
C ILE A 431 -22.04 -10.03 36.05
N THR A 432 -20.77 -10.46 36.09
CA THR A 432 -20.28 -11.30 37.21
C THR A 432 -19.88 -10.48 38.43
N THR A 433 -19.17 -9.37 38.23
CA THR A 433 -18.72 -8.45 39.29
C THR A 433 -19.11 -7.01 38.92
N LEU A 434 -19.65 -6.27 39.90
CA LEU A 434 -19.96 -4.83 39.81
C LEU A 434 -19.14 -4.03 40.83
#